data_AF-Q2KE07-F1
#
_entry.id   AF-Q2KE07-F1
#
_cell.length_a   1.000
_cell.length_b   1.000
_cell.length_c   1.000
_cell.angle_alpha   90.00
_cell.angle_beta   90.00
_cell.angle_gamma   90.00
#
_symmetry.space_group_name_H-M   'P 1'
#
loop_
_entity.id
_entity.type
_entity.pdbx_description
1 polymer ?
#
loop_
_entity_poly.entity_id
_entity_poly.type
_entity_poly.pdbx_seq_one_letter_code
_entity_poly.pdbx_strand_id
1 'polypeptide(L)'
;MKTLVLAVLNLLLLVIMPAAALGQQSLISDPEIYEKKHFQAQCKAAEFADGFIIRQDINNDGLIDAVVNEGELTCDGQKGPQCNDDGCTYNFYLQVAEGGYFMIATAQIYGYDFVKRFGNMVLAMKMHPRFCDRTEGDPCIVTARVRGTKFVTISKK
;
A
#
# COMPACT_ATOMS: atom_id res chain seq x y z
N MET A 1 -13.76 49.81 -21.06
CA MET A 1 -14.26 48.58 -21.72
C MET A 1 -13.23 47.44 -21.70
N LYS A 2 -12.00 47.61 -22.19
CA LYS A 2 -10.97 46.54 -22.21
C LYS A 2 -10.68 45.92 -20.83
N THR A 3 -10.58 46.72 -19.77
CA THR A 3 -10.32 46.25 -18.39
C THR A 3 -11.48 45.48 -17.78
N LEU A 4 -12.73 45.86 -18.09
CA LEU A 4 -13.92 45.14 -17.64
C LEU A 4 -14.07 43.77 -18.32
N VAL A 5 -13.73 43.69 -19.61
CA VAL A 5 -13.70 42.44 -20.37
C VAL A 5 -12.64 41.49 -19.82
N LEU A 6 -11.44 41.99 -19.50
CA LEU A 6 -10.38 41.21 -18.87
C LEU A 6 -10.76 40.72 -17.46
N ALA A 7 -11.46 41.52 -16.67
CA ALA A 7 -11.93 41.11 -15.35
C ALA A 7 -12.98 39.98 -15.44
N VAL A 8 -13.96 40.11 -16.33
CA VAL A 8 -14.98 39.09 -16.57
C VAL A 8 -14.36 37.79 -17.11
N LEU A 9 -13.36 37.88 -17.99
CA LEU A 9 -12.66 36.71 -18.53
C LEU A 9 -11.88 35.95 -17.44
N ASN A 10 -11.24 36.65 -16.51
CA ASN A 10 -10.54 36.04 -15.38
C ASN A 10 -11.50 35.40 -14.36
N LEU A 11 -12.66 36.02 -14.11
CA LEU A 11 -13.70 35.42 -13.26
C LEU A 11 -14.30 34.16 -13.91
N LEU A 12 -14.52 34.15 -15.23
CA LEU A 12 -14.96 32.96 -15.95
C LEU A 12 -13.92 31.82 -15.90
N LEU A 13 -12.62 32.14 -16.00
CA LEU A 13 -11.55 31.16 -15.87
C LEU A 13 -11.52 30.50 -14.47
N LEU A 14 -11.78 31.25 -13.39
CA LEU A 14 -11.83 30.71 -12.02
C LEU A 14 -13.05 29.83 -11.75
N VAL A 15 -14.19 30.07 -12.43
CA VAL A 15 -15.42 29.27 -12.26
C VAL A 15 -15.38 27.93 -13.02
N ILE A 16 -14.54 27.81 -14.05
CA ILE A 16 -14.42 26.58 -14.87
C ILE A 16 -13.43 25.56 -14.27
N MET A 17 -12.64 25.94 -13.25
CA MET A 17 -11.59 25.09 -12.68
C MET A 17 -11.93 24.12 -11.50
N PRO A 18 -13.17 23.73 -11.13
CA PRO A 18 -13.33 22.67 -10.13
C PRO A 18 -13.22 21.24 -10.69
N ALA A 19 -13.18 21.04 -12.02
CA ALA A 19 -13.32 19.70 -12.61
C ALA A 19 -11.99 18.92 -12.81
N ALA A 20 -10.83 19.53 -12.55
CA ALA A 20 -9.52 18.91 -12.78
C ALA A 20 -8.96 18.13 -11.56
N ALA A 21 -9.77 17.84 -10.54
CA ALA A 21 -9.38 17.02 -9.39
C ALA A 21 -9.71 15.52 -9.59
N LEU A 22 -9.66 15.01 -10.83
CA LEU A 22 -9.97 13.61 -11.17
C LEU A 22 -8.83 12.61 -10.85
N GLY A 23 -7.82 13.03 -10.08
CA GLY A 23 -6.66 12.20 -9.72
C GLY A 23 -6.64 11.70 -8.28
N GLN A 24 -7.64 12.02 -7.44
CA GLN A 24 -7.64 11.58 -6.06
C GLN A 24 -8.10 10.12 -5.97
N GLN A 25 -7.17 9.23 -5.62
CA GLN A 25 -7.46 7.83 -5.35
C GLN A 25 -8.62 7.77 -4.35
N SER A 26 -9.70 7.06 -4.73
CA SER A 26 -10.85 6.91 -3.85
C SER A 26 -10.43 6.20 -2.58
N LEU A 27 -10.74 6.80 -1.44
CA LEU A 27 -10.51 6.16 -0.15
C LEU A 27 -11.41 4.93 -0.03
N ILE A 28 -10.84 3.83 0.44
CA ILE A 28 -11.59 2.64 0.82
C ILE A 28 -11.90 2.71 2.32
N SER A 29 -13.06 2.20 2.73
CA SER A 29 -13.47 2.27 4.13
C SER A 29 -12.63 1.36 5.04
N ASP A 30 -12.39 0.14 4.60
CA ASP A 30 -11.59 -0.84 5.32
C ASP A 30 -10.85 -1.79 4.34
N PRO A 31 -9.51 -1.87 4.41
CA PRO A 31 -8.70 -2.72 3.52
C PRO A 31 -9.01 -4.21 3.62
N GLU A 32 -9.32 -4.72 4.80
CA GLU A 32 -9.61 -6.14 4.98
C GLU A 32 -10.93 -6.51 4.29
N ILE A 33 -11.99 -5.72 4.49
CA ILE A 33 -13.27 -5.94 3.81
C ILE A 33 -13.11 -5.79 2.30
N TYR A 34 -12.37 -4.78 1.86
CA TYR A 34 -12.11 -4.52 0.44
C TYR A 34 -11.42 -5.71 -0.23
N GLU A 35 -10.32 -6.20 0.35
CA GLU A 35 -9.54 -7.30 -0.22
C GLU A 35 -10.26 -8.64 -0.11
N LYS A 36 -10.91 -8.93 1.02
CA LYS A 36 -11.72 -10.15 1.16
C LYS A 36 -12.81 -10.20 0.11
N LYS A 37 -13.51 -9.09 -0.13
CA LYS A 37 -14.54 -9.00 -1.17
C LYS A 37 -13.97 -9.22 -2.57
N HIS A 38 -12.78 -8.69 -2.86
CA HIS A 38 -12.09 -8.90 -4.13
C HIS A 38 -11.88 -10.40 -4.40
N PHE A 39 -11.31 -11.14 -3.44
CA PHE A 39 -11.05 -12.57 -3.60
C PHE A 39 -12.30 -13.44 -3.53
N GLN A 40 -13.28 -13.09 -2.70
CA GLN A 40 -14.58 -13.78 -2.65
C GLN A 40 -15.36 -13.70 -3.97
N ALA A 41 -15.10 -12.69 -4.80
CA ALA A 41 -15.69 -12.58 -6.13
C ALA A 41 -14.97 -13.42 -7.19
N GLN A 42 -13.74 -13.88 -6.92
CA GLN A 42 -12.89 -14.62 -7.87
C GLN A 42 -12.81 -16.11 -7.56
N CYS A 43 -12.70 -16.46 -6.28
CA CYS A 43 -12.66 -17.83 -5.80
C CYS A 43 -14.08 -18.38 -5.66
N LYS A 44 -14.29 -19.67 -5.93
CA LYS A 44 -15.54 -20.34 -5.53
C LYS A 44 -15.62 -20.48 -4.00
N ALA A 45 -14.50 -20.75 -3.35
CA ALA A 45 -14.32 -20.75 -1.91
C ALA A 45 -13.05 -19.96 -1.55
N ALA A 46 -13.22 -18.88 -0.79
CA ALA A 46 -12.12 -18.07 -0.26
C ALA A 46 -12.07 -18.19 1.27
N GLU A 47 -10.92 -18.61 1.79
CA GLU A 47 -10.63 -18.73 3.22
C GLU A 47 -9.46 -17.81 3.58
N PHE A 48 -9.54 -17.14 4.73
CA PHE A 48 -8.56 -16.15 5.15
C PHE A 48 -8.07 -16.50 6.55
N ALA A 49 -6.77 -16.71 6.73
CA ALA A 49 -6.18 -16.96 8.04
C ALA A 49 -5.94 -15.66 8.83
N ASP A 50 -5.67 -15.78 10.12
CA ASP A 50 -5.49 -14.64 11.06
C ASP A 50 -4.40 -13.66 10.61
N GLY A 51 -3.38 -14.14 9.89
CA GLY A 51 -2.29 -13.31 9.35
C GLY A 51 -2.64 -12.51 8.09
N PHE A 52 -3.87 -12.63 7.56
CA PHE A 52 -4.28 -11.96 6.32
C PHE A 52 -4.21 -10.44 6.42
N ILE A 53 -4.44 -9.87 7.60
CA ILE A 53 -4.36 -8.44 7.84
C ILE A 53 -3.54 -8.17 9.10
N ILE A 54 -2.64 -7.19 9.01
CA ILE A 54 -1.96 -6.61 10.16
C ILE A 54 -2.37 -5.14 10.27
N ARG A 55 -2.65 -4.70 11.51
CA ARG A 55 -3.02 -3.32 11.84
C ARG A 55 -1.89 -2.69 12.66
N GLN A 56 -1.23 -1.69 12.12
CA GLN A 56 -0.03 -1.10 12.71
C GLN A 56 0.22 0.27 12.09
N ASP A 57 0.58 1.28 12.88
CA ASP A 57 1.14 2.53 12.37
C ASP A 57 2.50 2.27 11.68
N ILE A 58 2.57 2.43 10.36
CA ILE A 58 3.76 2.13 9.54
C ILE A 58 4.53 3.38 9.11
N ASN A 59 3.91 4.56 9.17
CA ASN A 59 4.52 5.84 8.76
C ASN A 59 4.84 6.78 9.95
N ASN A 60 4.47 6.40 11.17
CA ASN A 60 4.60 7.12 12.43
C ASN A 60 3.76 8.41 12.53
N ASP A 61 2.57 8.44 11.94
CA ASP A 61 1.64 9.57 12.06
C ASP A 61 0.61 9.41 13.19
N GLY A 62 0.62 8.27 13.88
CA GLY A 62 -0.29 7.95 14.98
C GLY A 62 -1.64 7.36 14.54
N LEU A 63 -1.87 7.19 13.24
CA LEU A 63 -3.02 6.47 12.69
C LEU A 63 -2.68 4.98 12.53
N ILE A 64 -3.70 4.13 12.56
CA ILE A 64 -3.51 2.68 12.45
C ILE A 64 -3.66 2.28 11.00
N ASP A 65 -2.53 2.01 10.36
CA ASP A 65 -2.46 1.57 8.98
C ASP A 65 -2.76 0.06 8.86
N ALA A 66 -2.78 -0.43 7.62
CA ALA A 66 -3.12 -1.81 7.30
C ALA A 66 -2.12 -2.43 6.31
N VAL A 67 -1.72 -3.66 6.58
CA VAL A 67 -0.91 -4.48 5.67
C VAL A 67 -1.62 -5.78 5.43
N VAL A 68 -2.00 -6.03 4.18
CA VAL A 68 -2.65 -7.28 3.76
C VAL A 68 -1.58 -8.25 3.25
N ASN A 69 -1.68 -9.51 3.66
CA ASN A 69 -0.81 -10.61 3.23
C ASN A 69 -1.65 -11.63 2.44
N GLU A 70 -1.54 -11.61 1.12
CA GLU A 70 -2.28 -12.53 0.26
C GLU A 70 -1.74 -13.97 0.33
N GLY A 71 -0.55 -14.18 0.92
CA GLY A 71 -0.07 -15.51 1.27
C GLY A 71 -0.95 -16.22 2.29
N GLU A 72 -1.78 -15.47 3.04
CA GLU A 72 -2.70 -16.03 4.02
C GLU A 72 -4.10 -16.36 3.48
N LEU A 73 -4.34 -16.11 2.19
CA LEU A 73 -5.52 -16.55 1.46
C LEU A 73 -5.40 -18.02 1.02
N THR A 74 -6.46 -18.80 1.19
CA THR A 74 -6.68 -20.04 0.45
C THR A 74 -7.84 -19.83 -0.52
N CYS A 75 -7.59 -20.04 -1.81
CA CYS A 75 -8.57 -19.90 -2.89
C CYS A 75 -8.78 -21.26 -3.54
N ASP A 76 -10.00 -21.79 -3.50
CA ASP A 76 -10.36 -23.07 -4.12
C ASP A 76 -9.44 -24.24 -3.72
N GLY A 77 -8.99 -24.23 -2.45
CA GLY A 77 -8.08 -25.22 -1.88
C GLY A 77 -6.59 -24.95 -2.12
N GLN A 78 -6.24 -23.92 -2.91
CA GLN A 78 -4.85 -23.50 -3.12
C GLN A 78 -4.48 -22.37 -2.15
N LYS A 79 -3.52 -22.63 -1.25
CA LYS A 79 -2.95 -21.62 -0.35
C LYS A 79 -2.03 -20.68 -1.13
N GLY A 80 -2.16 -19.37 -0.88
CA GLY A 80 -1.32 -18.32 -1.46
C GLY A 80 -1.29 -18.34 -2.99
N PRO A 81 -2.44 -18.27 -3.70
CA PRO A 81 -2.46 -18.39 -5.17
C PRO A 81 -1.71 -17.25 -5.88
N GLN A 82 -1.47 -16.13 -5.19
CA GLN A 82 -0.73 -14.98 -5.70
C GLN A 82 0.77 -15.03 -5.35
N CYS A 83 1.22 -16.07 -4.64
CA CYS A 83 2.62 -16.25 -4.33
C CYS A 83 3.39 -16.86 -5.52
N ASN A 84 4.64 -16.46 -5.68
CA ASN A 84 5.58 -16.99 -6.67
C ASN A 84 6.98 -17.07 -6.06
N ASP A 85 8.01 -17.27 -6.91
CA ASP A 85 9.40 -17.39 -6.46
C ASP A 85 9.92 -16.14 -5.72
N ASP A 86 9.31 -14.96 -5.92
CA ASP A 86 9.65 -13.72 -5.21
C ASP A 86 8.95 -13.56 -3.85
N GLY A 87 8.06 -14.49 -3.50
CA GLY A 87 7.30 -14.51 -2.26
C GLY A 87 5.81 -14.35 -2.49
N CYS A 88 5.13 -13.74 -1.52
CA CYS A 88 3.70 -13.49 -1.57
C CYS A 88 3.42 -11.99 -1.68
N THR A 89 2.26 -11.66 -2.24
CA THR A 89 1.82 -10.28 -2.40
C THR A 89 1.42 -9.68 -1.05
N TYR A 90 1.98 -8.52 -0.75
CA TYR A 90 1.59 -7.67 0.38
C TYR A 90 1.13 -6.31 -0.12
N ASN A 91 -0.05 -5.89 0.32
CA ASN A 91 -0.62 -4.57 0.01
C ASN A 91 -0.58 -3.68 1.25
N PHE A 92 0.00 -2.49 1.10
CA PHE A 92 0.21 -1.53 2.17
C PHE A 92 -0.76 -0.37 2.03
N TYR A 93 -1.53 -0.11 3.07
CA TYR A 93 -2.57 0.92 3.11
C TYR A 93 -2.32 1.89 4.23
N LEU A 94 -2.33 3.18 3.94
CA LEU A 94 -2.30 4.21 4.97
C LEU A 94 -3.71 4.68 5.31
N GLN A 95 -3.98 4.89 6.59
CA GLN A 95 -5.18 5.57 7.05
C GLN A 95 -5.02 7.10 6.85
N VAL A 96 -6.11 7.80 6.57
CA VAL A 96 -6.13 9.27 6.56
C VAL A 96 -6.96 9.82 7.71
N ALA A 97 -6.67 11.05 8.13
CA ALA A 97 -7.33 11.70 9.26
C ALA A 97 -8.83 11.91 9.03
N GLU A 98 -9.24 12.12 7.77
CA GLU A 98 -10.64 12.23 7.35
C GLU A 98 -11.40 10.90 7.40
N GLY A 99 -10.70 9.80 7.68
CA GLY A 99 -11.22 8.43 7.68
C GLY A 99 -11.04 7.72 6.34
N GLY A 100 -11.02 6.39 6.39
CA GLY A 100 -10.71 5.55 5.24
C GLY A 100 -9.20 5.40 4.99
N TYR A 101 -8.88 4.69 3.91
CA TYR A 101 -7.55 4.24 3.59
C TYR A 101 -7.27 4.37 2.09
N PHE A 102 -5.99 4.42 1.73
CA PHE A 102 -5.54 4.29 0.35
C PHE A 102 -4.29 3.44 0.28
N MET A 103 -4.15 2.69 -0.81
CA MET A 103 -3.00 1.81 -1.02
C MET A 103 -1.80 2.65 -1.46
N ILE A 104 -0.66 2.48 -0.80
CA ILE A 104 0.59 3.17 -1.13
C ILE A 104 1.60 2.29 -1.86
N ALA A 105 1.50 0.97 -1.70
CA ALA A 105 2.40 0.02 -2.37
C ALA A 105 1.82 -1.39 -2.38
N THR A 106 2.25 -2.14 -3.38
CA THR A 106 2.17 -3.60 -3.45
C THR A 106 3.59 -4.14 -3.54
N ALA A 107 3.92 -5.18 -2.78
CA ALA A 107 5.24 -5.80 -2.80
C ALA A 107 5.14 -7.33 -2.84
N GLN A 108 5.99 -7.97 -3.64
CA GLN A 108 6.24 -9.41 -3.57
C GLN A 108 7.41 -9.66 -2.63
N ILE A 109 7.12 -10.24 -1.46
CA ILE A 109 8.10 -10.47 -0.39
C ILE A 109 7.84 -11.80 0.32
N TYR A 110 8.86 -12.42 0.91
CA TYR A 110 8.72 -13.60 1.76
C TYR A 110 8.13 -13.28 3.13
N GLY A 111 8.22 -12.01 3.53
CA GLY A 111 7.72 -11.50 4.80
C GLY A 111 8.45 -10.23 5.19
N TYR A 112 8.13 -9.68 6.36
CA TYR A 112 8.76 -8.48 6.87
C TYR A 112 8.78 -8.49 8.40
N ASP A 113 9.68 -7.66 8.95
CA ASP A 113 9.73 -7.37 10.37
C ASP A 113 9.53 -5.85 10.58
N PHE A 114 8.63 -5.48 11.50
CA PHE A 114 8.53 -4.11 11.99
C PHE A 114 9.63 -3.84 13.02
N VAL A 115 10.52 -2.91 12.72
CA VAL A 115 11.67 -2.58 13.56
C VAL A 115 11.62 -1.11 13.93
N LYS A 116 11.75 -0.79 15.21
CA LYS A 116 11.97 0.61 15.64
C LYS A 116 13.44 0.97 15.54
N ARG A 117 13.77 2.03 14.79
CA ARG A 117 15.12 2.63 14.73
C ARG A 117 15.05 4.10 15.09
N PHE A 118 15.74 4.49 16.15
CA PHE A 118 15.74 5.86 16.66
C PHE A 118 14.30 6.42 16.83
N GLY A 119 13.41 5.60 17.39
CA GLY A 119 12.00 5.95 17.60
C GLY A 119 11.09 5.87 16.37
N ASN A 120 11.64 5.67 15.17
CA ASN A 120 10.86 5.58 13.93
C ASN A 120 10.62 4.12 13.54
N MET A 121 9.38 3.80 13.15
CA MET A 121 9.06 2.52 12.54
C MET A 121 9.72 2.39 11.15
N VAL A 122 10.39 1.26 10.93
CA VAL A 122 10.93 0.84 9.64
C VAL A 122 10.52 -0.60 9.36
N LEU A 123 10.34 -0.94 8.09
CA LEU A 123 10.08 -2.30 7.65
C LEU A 123 11.38 -2.91 7.14
N ALA A 124 11.75 -4.06 7.69
CA ALA A 124 12.79 -4.91 7.13
C ALA A 124 12.12 -6.01 6.29
N MET A 125 12.02 -5.80 4.99
CA MET A 125 11.37 -6.73 4.06
C MET A 125 12.36 -7.80 3.61
N LYS A 126 11.94 -9.08 3.70
CA LYS A 126 12.69 -10.25 3.22
C LYS A 126 12.24 -10.50 1.78
N MET A 127 13.12 -10.24 0.82
CA MET A 127 12.83 -10.33 -0.62
C MET A 127 13.74 -11.33 -1.31
N HIS A 128 13.41 -11.70 -2.55
CA HIS A 128 14.28 -12.53 -3.38
C HIS A 128 15.71 -11.94 -3.49
N PRO A 129 16.79 -12.75 -3.50
CA PRO A 129 18.19 -12.28 -3.60
C PRO A 129 18.44 -11.27 -4.74
N ARG A 130 17.71 -11.39 -5.84
CA ARG A 130 17.79 -10.49 -7.01
C ARG A 130 17.57 -9.02 -6.69
N PHE A 131 16.84 -8.69 -5.62
CA PHE A 131 16.63 -7.29 -5.21
C PHE A 131 17.88 -6.64 -4.60
N CYS A 132 18.90 -7.45 -4.28
CA CYS A 132 20.24 -7.08 -3.86
C CYS A 132 21.30 -7.45 -4.92
N ASP A 133 20.89 -7.60 -6.19
CA ASP A 133 21.77 -7.92 -7.32
C ASP A 133 22.49 -9.27 -7.18
N ARG A 134 21.86 -10.23 -6.47
CA ARG A 134 22.34 -11.60 -6.28
C ARG A 134 21.43 -12.61 -6.98
N THR A 135 22.00 -13.67 -7.52
CA THR A 135 21.23 -14.76 -8.17
C THR A 135 20.84 -15.87 -7.20
N GLU A 136 21.56 -16.02 -6.11
CA GLU A 136 21.38 -17.09 -5.12
C GLU A 136 21.81 -16.64 -3.71
N GLY A 137 21.62 -17.53 -2.73
CA GLY A 137 21.95 -17.31 -1.32
C GLY A 137 20.79 -16.76 -0.50
N ASP A 138 21.10 -16.16 0.64
CA ASP A 138 20.11 -15.70 1.61
C ASP A 138 19.19 -14.61 1.03
N PRO A 139 17.92 -14.51 1.47
CA PRO A 139 17.02 -13.43 1.07
C PRO A 139 17.65 -12.03 1.18
N CYS A 140 17.32 -11.15 0.24
CA CYS A 140 17.70 -9.74 0.29
C CYS A 140 16.87 -9.03 1.36
N ILE A 141 17.51 -8.39 2.33
CA ILE A 141 16.85 -7.61 3.38
C ILE A 141 16.81 -6.15 2.97
N VAL A 142 15.66 -5.72 2.45
CA VAL A 142 15.41 -4.31 2.12
C VAL A 142 14.80 -3.62 3.34
N THR A 143 15.59 -2.79 4.01
CA THR A 143 15.06 -1.92 5.08
C THR A 143 14.54 -0.63 4.46
N ALA A 144 13.28 -0.31 4.66
CA ALA A 144 12.65 0.92 4.20
C ALA A 144 11.81 1.57 5.31
N ARG A 145 11.51 2.85 5.15
CA ARG A 145 10.51 3.56 5.96
C ARG A 145 9.46 4.16 5.05
N VAL A 146 8.25 4.36 5.56
CA VAL A 146 7.24 5.17 4.87
C VAL A 146 7.43 6.63 5.26
N ARG A 147 7.58 7.52 4.27
CA ARG A 147 7.63 8.97 4.45
C ARG A 147 6.52 9.63 3.66
N GLY A 148 5.56 10.21 4.37
CA GLY A 148 4.28 10.60 3.76
C GLY A 148 3.62 9.36 3.19
N THR A 149 3.52 9.28 1.86
CA THR A 149 2.86 8.17 1.15
C THR A 149 3.82 7.27 0.37
N LYS A 150 5.13 7.39 0.62
CA LYS A 150 6.16 6.72 -0.17
C LYS A 150 7.09 5.88 0.67
N PHE A 151 7.40 4.68 0.19
CA PHE A 151 8.52 3.91 0.70
C PHE A 151 9.84 4.56 0.31
N VAL A 152 10.71 4.76 1.30
CA VAL A 152 12.07 5.25 1.15
C VAL A 152 13.01 4.18 1.65
N THR A 153 13.76 3.57 0.73
CA THR A 153 14.78 2.58 1.05
C THR A 153 15.90 3.22 1.87
N ILE A 154 16.23 2.58 2.99
CA ILE A 154 17.32 2.97 3.88
C ILE A 154 18.57 2.13 3.59
N SER A 155 18.38 0.82 3.40
CA SER A 155 19.48 -0.09 3.10
C SER A 155 19.00 -1.35 2.41
N LYS A 156 19.91 -2.01 1.69
CA LYS A 156 19.76 -3.36 1.15
C LYS A 156 20.95 -4.20 1.58
N LYS A 157 20.73 -5.44 1.99
CA LYS A 157 21.78 -6.39 2.40
C LYS A 157 21.42 -7.79 1.92
#